data_AF-A0A0D6PFE8-F1
#
_entry.id   AF-A0A0D6PFE8-F1
#
_cell.length_a   1.000
_cell.length_b   1.000
_cell.length_c   1.000
_cell.angle_alpha   90.00
_cell.angle_beta   90.00
_cell.angle_gamma   90.00
#
_symmetry.space_group_name_H-M   'P 1'
#
loop_
_entity.id
_entity.type
_entity.pdbx_description
1 polymer ?
#
loop_
_entity_poly.entity_id
_entity_poly.type
_entity_poly.pdbx_seq_one_letter_code
_entity_poly.pdbx_strand_id
1 'polypeptide(L)'
;MHSMITLQNELSSTVSVSVGVSPVLNQSYWGNVQDDALSEQDTSIFWVSRSAGITDGQTWVFSAGTSVGNTPVMLQVKLTGTLLGSDIAIAVQAGAQFSGWSDSADVSLVFAADDTNTYRISGTYIDEGAQYNNVQFAVSKVILPQIKHVVVLTLENRSFDNLLGWLYDGTPGNSPACYIPNISPQPFNGLSANSYFNENSAMNGGAPVFASNGTTPWTVGTKTVAASSVPNPDPGEEFNRVATQIGANKMDGFISDYISWVTSAGGTPDEAAQIMQSYSPTQIPVITTLAKSFAVSDAWHASVPSQTWPNRAFLQAGASAGHVNNEGWPWNIPTIFDVLTEQKLSWMVYNNSVLPSLTKTLFFEKYGANETNFSGIGDFQKACLEGTLPVFTFLEPSFGPYEVDESYHPPYDVSPGETFLAKIYEMIRSSPARDDILFVVLFDEHGGTYDHVVPPAAPAGFPAATDASKFAFNQFGVRVPAIVVSSYVTAGTVFRSGTGIPYDHTSVLATLRDWLGLSAAFRKDLASSRIVTAPTLAPVLNRTAKRDWPDIHAPASLTEAAASPAAALPSADVPLNDNQKAVLMACSALVAKRPLSLSEKQRAGEQLQTHGDAQVWLAALQPHLQRK
;
A
#
# COMPACT_ATOMS: atom_id res chain seq x y z
N MET A 1 17.71 10.04 -37.56
CA MET A 1 16.71 10.36 -36.51
C MET A 1 15.44 9.61 -36.81
N HIS A 2 15.12 8.60 -36.01
CA HIS A 2 13.92 7.77 -36.18
C HIS A 2 13.05 7.91 -34.93
N SER A 3 11.74 7.70 -35.11
CA SER A 3 10.85 7.36 -34.00
C SER A 3 10.71 5.85 -33.94
N MET A 4 10.89 5.28 -32.76
CA MET A 4 10.61 3.87 -32.46
C MET A 4 9.14 3.72 -32.06
N ILE A 5 8.50 2.68 -32.60
CA ILE A 5 7.13 2.31 -32.25
C ILE A 5 7.19 0.98 -31.50
N THR A 6 6.68 0.97 -30.27
CA THR A 6 6.68 -0.20 -29.38
C THR A 6 5.26 -0.61 -28.99
N LEU A 7 5.08 -1.89 -28.68
CA LEU A 7 3.88 -2.43 -28.06
C LEU A 7 4.24 -2.98 -26.69
N GLN A 8 3.61 -2.45 -25.66
CA GLN A 8 3.58 -3.03 -24.33
C GLN A 8 2.38 -3.98 -24.23
N ASN A 9 2.65 -5.27 -24.03
CA ASN A 9 1.60 -6.26 -23.82
C ASN A 9 1.47 -6.59 -22.34
N GLU A 10 0.39 -6.15 -21.72
CA GLU A 10 0.10 -6.40 -20.29
C GLU A 10 -0.88 -7.55 -20.09
N LEU A 11 -1.11 -8.33 -21.14
CA LEU A 11 -1.94 -9.52 -21.09
C LEU A 11 -1.08 -10.75 -20.75
N SER A 12 -1.70 -11.75 -20.13
CA SER A 12 -1.06 -13.04 -19.90
C SER A 12 -0.82 -13.85 -21.19
N SER A 13 -1.46 -13.49 -22.30
CA SER A 13 -1.29 -14.11 -23.61
C SER A 13 -0.38 -13.27 -24.50
N THR A 14 0.47 -13.92 -25.29
CA THR A 14 1.27 -13.24 -26.32
C THR A 14 0.38 -12.56 -27.36
N VAL A 15 0.74 -11.33 -27.73
CA VAL A 15 0.04 -10.55 -28.75
C VAL A 15 0.93 -10.43 -29.98
N SER A 16 0.59 -11.14 -31.05
CA SER A 16 1.32 -11.07 -32.32
C SER A 16 0.88 -9.86 -33.14
N VAL A 17 1.81 -9.14 -33.77
CA VAL A 17 1.51 -7.93 -34.54
C VAL A 17 1.93 -8.10 -35.99
N SER A 18 1.04 -7.76 -36.93
CA SER A 18 1.35 -7.64 -38.35
C SER A 18 1.43 -6.16 -38.75
N VAL A 19 2.54 -5.74 -39.34
CA VAL A 19 2.77 -4.33 -39.71
C VAL A 19 2.57 -4.10 -41.21
N GLY A 20 1.93 -2.99 -41.54
CA GLY A 20 1.82 -2.49 -42.92
C GLY A 20 1.89 -0.96 -42.98
N VAL A 21 2.14 -0.44 -44.18
CA VAL A 21 2.14 1.01 -44.46
C VAL A 21 1.32 1.30 -45.72
N SER A 22 0.53 2.38 -45.69
CA SER A 22 -0.25 2.86 -46.83
C SER A 22 -0.17 4.39 -46.96
N PRO A 23 0.10 4.94 -48.15
CA PRO A 23 0.54 4.26 -49.37
C PRO A 23 1.85 3.49 -49.19
N VAL A 24 2.26 2.68 -50.17
CA VAL A 24 3.52 1.92 -50.05
C VAL A 24 4.70 2.88 -49.90
N LEU A 25 5.53 2.66 -48.87
CA LEU A 25 6.73 3.46 -48.59
C LEU A 25 7.98 2.60 -48.67
N ASN A 26 9.06 3.16 -49.21
CA ASN A 26 10.36 2.49 -49.31
C ASN A 26 10.93 2.16 -47.91
N GLN A 27 11.49 0.95 -47.76
CA GLN A 27 12.08 0.43 -46.51
C GLN A 27 13.33 1.18 -46.03
N SER A 28 13.82 2.16 -46.79
CA SER A 28 14.87 3.07 -46.32
C SER A 28 14.33 4.11 -45.33
N TYR A 29 13.00 4.31 -45.29
CA TYR A 29 12.33 5.28 -44.42
C TYR A 29 11.58 4.62 -43.26
N TRP A 30 11.48 3.30 -43.23
CA TRP A 30 10.86 2.56 -42.14
C TRP A 30 11.27 1.09 -42.22
N GLY A 31 11.18 0.37 -41.11
CA GLY A 31 11.44 -1.07 -41.12
C GLY A 31 10.85 -1.78 -39.93
N ASN A 32 10.49 -3.05 -40.13
CA ASN A 32 10.12 -3.94 -39.04
C ASN A 32 11.36 -4.24 -38.20
N VAL A 33 11.16 -4.42 -36.90
CA VAL A 33 12.16 -5.02 -36.02
C VAL A 33 11.85 -6.51 -36.01
N GLN A 34 12.72 -7.36 -36.58
CA GLN A 34 12.46 -8.80 -36.67
C GLN A 34 12.53 -9.48 -35.29
N ASP A 35 11.70 -10.52 -35.14
CA ASP A 35 11.61 -11.46 -34.00
C ASP A 35 12.98 -11.96 -33.52
N ASP A 36 13.63 -11.23 -32.63
CA ASP A 36 14.35 -11.88 -31.55
C ASP A 36 13.33 -12.04 -30.43
N ALA A 37 13.18 -13.28 -29.96
CA ALA A 37 12.36 -13.61 -28.80
C ALA A 37 12.83 -12.75 -27.61
N LEU A 38 12.10 -11.67 -27.31
CA LEU A 38 12.50 -10.67 -26.34
C LEU A 38 11.35 -10.40 -25.37
N SER A 39 11.75 -10.24 -24.10
CA SER A 39 11.00 -10.34 -22.84
C SER A 39 9.55 -9.85 -22.82
N GLU A 40 8.74 -10.51 -21.98
CA GLU A 40 7.28 -10.41 -21.77
C GLU A 40 6.64 -9.00 -21.62
N GLN A 41 7.37 -7.88 -21.61
CA GLN A 41 6.79 -6.59 -21.24
C GLN A 41 6.84 -5.48 -22.31
N ASP A 42 7.82 -5.38 -23.21
CA ASP A 42 7.84 -4.37 -24.29
C ASP A 42 8.43 -4.93 -25.60
N THR A 43 7.69 -4.83 -26.70
CA THR A 43 8.11 -5.32 -28.02
C THR A 43 8.28 -4.16 -28.99
N SER A 44 9.48 -3.98 -29.55
CA SER A 44 9.66 -3.06 -30.68
C SER A 44 8.95 -3.60 -31.91
N ILE A 45 8.05 -2.80 -32.48
CA ILE A 45 7.23 -3.22 -33.63
C ILE A 45 7.92 -2.82 -34.93
N PHE A 46 8.16 -1.52 -35.09
CA PHE A 46 8.80 -0.93 -36.27
C PHE A 46 9.42 0.42 -35.92
N TRP A 47 10.30 0.90 -36.80
CA TRP A 47 10.84 2.26 -36.72
C TRP A 47 10.42 3.07 -37.95
N VAL A 48 10.30 4.39 -37.80
CA VAL A 48 10.02 5.32 -38.89
C VAL A 48 11.05 6.45 -38.92
N SER A 49 11.56 6.75 -40.10
CA SER A 49 12.47 7.86 -40.33
C SER A 49 11.73 9.19 -40.25
N ARG A 50 12.34 10.14 -39.55
CA ARG A 50 11.81 11.49 -39.34
C ARG A 50 12.59 12.55 -40.13
N SER A 51 13.68 12.17 -40.80
CA SER A 51 14.58 13.08 -41.51
C SER A 51 14.12 13.36 -42.95
N ALA A 52 14.13 14.65 -43.30
CA ALA A 52 14.00 15.24 -44.64
C ALA A 52 13.07 14.51 -45.62
N GLY A 53 11.77 14.84 -45.49
CA GLY A 53 10.83 14.73 -46.60
C GLY A 53 10.56 13.30 -47.05
N ILE A 54 9.71 12.61 -46.30
CA ILE A 54 8.68 11.83 -46.98
C ILE A 54 7.81 12.88 -47.68
N THR A 55 8.25 13.35 -48.85
CA THR A 55 7.81 14.52 -49.65
C THR A 55 6.82 15.49 -49.01
N ASP A 56 7.16 16.79 -48.98
CA ASP A 56 6.33 17.88 -48.44
C ASP A 56 4.83 17.72 -48.76
N GLY A 57 4.00 17.64 -47.71
CA GLY A 57 2.55 17.51 -47.80
C GLY A 57 1.98 16.10 -48.05
N GLN A 58 2.80 15.06 -48.24
CA GLN A 58 2.30 13.69 -48.36
C GLN A 58 2.14 13.00 -46.99
N THR A 59 1.26 12.00 -46.93
CA THR A 59 0.91 11.30 -45.70
C THR A 59 0.98 9.78 -45.88
N TRP A 60 1.54 9.11 -44.86
CA TRP A 60 1.58 7.66 -44.72
C TRP A 60 0.94 7.23 -43.41
N VAL A 61 0.20 6.14 -43.45
CA VAL A 61 -0.36 5.49 -42.26
C VAL A 61 0.30 4.14 -42.11
N PHE A 62 1.07 4.00 -41.03
CA PHE A 62 1.58 2.76 -40.52
C PHE A 62 0.51 2.14 -39.63
N SER A 63 0.29 0.85 -39.79
CA SER A 63 -0.70 0.10 -39.04
C SER A 63 -0.10 -1.20 -38.55
N ALA A 64 -0.23 -1.44 -37.25
CA ALA A 64 0.13 -2.65 -36.55
C ALA A 64 -1.17 -3.35 -36.13
N GLY A 65 -1.56 -4.37 -36.87
CA GLY A 65 -2.76 -5.16 -36.63
C GLY A 65 -2.50 -6.32 -35.67
N THR A 66 -3.42 -6.54 -34.73
CA THR A 66 -3.41 -7.67 -33.81
C THR A 66 -4.84 -8.09 -33.44
N SER A 67 -5.00 -9.10 -32.58
CA SER A 67 -6.29 -9.51 -32.02
C SER A 67 -6.19 -9.62 -30.50
N VAL A 68 -7.17 -9.05 -29.81
CA VAL A 68 -7.26 -9.04 -28.34
C VAL A 68 -8.65 -9.54 -27.96
N GLY A 69 -8.72 -10.65 -27.21
CA GLY A 69 -10.00 -11.27 -26.86
C GLY A 69 -10.84 -11.65 -28.09
N ASN A 70 -10.19 -12.07 -29.18
CA ASN A 70 -10.74 -12.32 -30.53
C ASN A 70 -11.26 -11.09 -31.28
N THR A 71 -11.18 -9.89 -30.70
CA THR A 71 -11.54 -8.65 -31.40
C THR A 71 -10.33 -8.09 -32.16
N PRO A 72 -10.47 -7.75 -33.46
CA PRO A 72 -9.39 -7.12 -34.22
C PRO A 72 -9.03 -5.74 -33.67
N VAL A 73 -7.74 -5.50 -33.48
CA VAL A 73 -7.18 -4.24 -32.97
C VAL A 73 -6.16 -3.69 -33.97
N MET A 74 -6.21 -2.39 -34.22
CA MET A 74 -5.25 -1.68 -35.07
C MET A 74 -4.59 -0.55 -34.29
N LEU A 75 -3.27 -0.62 -34.19
CA LEU A 75 -2.41 0.44 -33.65
C LEU A 75 -1.89 1.25 -34.82
N GLN A 76 -2.11 2.57 -34.83
CA GLN A 76 -1.90 3.37 -36.03
C GLN A 76 -1.03 4.58 -35.78
N VAL A 77 -0.08 4.80 -36.69
CA VAL A 77 0.80 5.98 -36.72
C VAL A 77 0.68 6.63 -38.09
N LYS A 78 0.31 7.90 -38.13
CA LYS A 78 0.24 8.73 -39.32
C LYS A 78 1.41 9.68 -39.35
N LEU A 79 2.10 9.71 -40.49
CA LEU A 79 3.30 10.47 -40.72
C LEU A 79 3.06 11.41 -41.89
N THR A 80 3.13 12.72 -41.66
CA THR A 80 2.91 13.74 -42.70
C THR A 80 4.21 14.49 -42.95
N GLY A 81 4.69 14.51 -44.19
CA GLY A 81 5.91 15.23 -44.56
C GLY A 81 5.78 16.74 -44.41
N THR A 82 6.84 17.39 -43.93
CA THR A 82 6.97 18.85 -43.86
C THR A 82 8.26 19.29 -44.53
N LEU A 83 8.41 20.61 -44.75
CA LEU A 83 9.60 21.20 -45.37
C LEU A 83 10.93 20.80 -44.68
N LEU A 84 10.91 20.62 -43.35
CA LEU A 84 12.10 20.32 -42.54
C LEU A 84 12.08 18.92 -41.91
N GLY A 85 11.06 18.09 -42.19
CA GLY A 85 10.92 16.79 -41.55
C GLY A 85 9.55 16.16 -41.76
N SER A 86 8.88 15.81 -40.65
CA SER A 86 7.53 15.26 -40.66
C SER A 86 6.79 15.49 -39.34
N ASP A 87 5.47 15.55 -39.37
CA ASP A 87 4.57 15.54 -38.22
C ASP A 87 4.08 14.11 -37.98
N ILE A 88 3.84 13.76 -36.71
CA ILE A 88 3.35 12.44 -36.31
C ILE A 88 1.98 12.60 -35.63
N ALA A 89 1.06 11.70 -35.95
CA ALA A 89 -0.20 11.55 -35.23
C ALA A 89 -0.45 10.06 -34.95
N ILE A 90 -1.07 9.74 -33.83
CA ILE A 90 -1.37 8.37 -33.41
C ILE A 90 -2.88 8.16 -33.28
N ALA A 91 -3.31 6.92 -33.47
CA ALA A 91 -4.67 6.49 -33.23
C ALA A 91 -4.72 4.99 -32.88
N VAL A 92 -5.80 4.57 -32.23
CA VAL A 92 -6.09 3.17 -31.95
C VAL A 92 -7.51 2.83 -32.38
N GLN A 93 -7.70 1.60 -32.87
CA GLN A 93 -9.00 1.07 -33.27
C GLN A 93 -9.19 -0.33 -32.68
N ALA A 94 -10.39 -0.61 -32.15
CA ALA A 94 -10.82 -1.94 -31.74
C ALA A 94 -12.18 -2.27 -32.35
N GLY A 95 -12.23 -3.26 -33.24
CA GLY A 95 -13.41 -3.55 -34.05
C GLY A 95 -13.91 -2.30 -34.78
N ALA A 96 -15.14 -1.87 -34.48
CA ALA A 96 -15.75 -0.67 -35.06
C ALA A 96 -15.43 0.64 -34.32
N GLN A 97 -14.79 0.59 -33.14
CA GLN A 97 -14.50 1.76 -32.33
C GLN A 97 -13.13 2.35 -32.70
N PHE A 98 -13.05 3.67 -32.84
CA PHE A 98 -11.84 4.40 -33.24
C PHE A 98 -11.60 5.60 -32.33
N SER A 99 -10.36 5.79 -31.85
CA SER A 99 -10.02 6.87 -30.92
C SER A 99 -10.03 8.26 -31.56
N GLY A 100 -9.96 8.35 -32.88
CA GLY A 100 -9.54 9.57 -33.57
C GLY A 100 -8.02 9.70 -33.64
N TRP A 101 -7.55 10.52 -34.58
CA TRP A 101 -6.14 10.87 -34.70
C TRP A 101 -5.77 11.97 -33.72
N SER A 102 -4.60 11.86 -33.09
CA SER A 102 -4.04 12.88 -32.21
C SER A 102 -2.54 13.09 -32.49
N ASP A 103 -2.12 14.33 -32.67
CA ASP A 103 -0.72 14.74 -32.88
C ASP A 103 -0.06 15.34 -31.63
N SER A 104 -0.83 15.51 -30.56
CA SER A 104 -0.43 16.33 -29.41
C SER A 104 -0.86 15.73 -28.06
N ALA A 105 -1.75 14.74 -28.06
CA ALA A 105 -2.24 14.07 -26.87
C ALA A 105 -2.22 12.55 -27.01
N ASP A 106 -2.13 11.85 -25.88
CA ASP A 106 -2.30 10.41 -25.82
C ASP A 106 -3.70 9.99 -26.26
N VAL A 107 -3.81 8.78 -26.82
CA VAL A 107 -5.08 8.17 -27.22
C VAL A 107 -5.36 6.95 -26.34
N SER A 108 -6.62 6.74 -25.96
CA SER A 108 -7.05 5.53 -25.25
C SER A 108 -8.45 5.12 -25.68
N LEU A 109 -8.69 3.81 -25.73
CA LEU A 109 -9.97 3.21 -26.08
C LEU A 109 -10.20 1.99 -25.19
N VAL A 110 -11.38 1.93 -24.57
CA VAL A 110 -11.84 0.80 -23.75
C VAL A 110 -12.96 0.09 -24.48
N PHE A 111 -12.85 -1.22 -24.66
CA PHE A 111 -13.84 -2.02 -25.38
C PHE A 111 -14.09 -3.37 -24.70
N ALA A 112 -15.32 -3.85 -24.81
CA ALA A 112 -15.65 -5.24 -24.50
C ALA A 112 -15.26 -6.12 -25.69
N ALA A 113 -14.45 -7.15 -25.45
CA ALA A 113 -14.06 -8.11 -26.46
C ALA A 113 -15.00 -9.31 -26.50
N ASP A 114 -14.83 -10.16 -27.52
CA ASP A 114 -15.71 -11.31 -27.76
C ASP A 114 -15.53 -12.44 -26.73
N ASP A 115 -14.46 -12.40 -25.94
CA ASP A 115 -14.17 -13.34 -24.87
C ASP A 115 -14.78 -12.95 -23.51
N THR A 116 -15.71 -11.99 -23.50
CA THR A 116 -16.41 -11.43 -22.33
C THR A 116 -15.56 -10.56 -21.40
N ASN A 117 -14.28 -10.37 -21.70
CA ASN A 117 -13.43 -9.44 -20.97
C ASN A 117 -13.53 -8.03 -21.54
N THR A 118 -13.14 -7.04 -20.72
CA THR A 118 -12.96 -5.66 -21.16
C THR A 118 -11.47 -5.36 -21.24
N TYR A 119 -11.06 -4.69 -22.30
CA TYR A 119 -9.67 -4.33 -22.56
C TYR A 119 -9.53 -2.84 -22.78
N ARG A 120 -8.32 -2.34 -22.52
CA ARG A 120 -7.87 -0.99 -22.84
C ARG A 120 -6.75 -1.10 -23.84
N ILE A 121 -6.81 -0.25 -24.86
CA ILE A 121 -5.67 0.04 -25.72
C ILE A 121 -5.35 1.52 -25.64
N SER A 122 -4.07 1.85 -25.59
CA SER A 122 -3.60 3.23 -25.56
C SER A 122 -2.41 3.42 -26.49
N GLY A 123 -2.17 4.67 -26.87
CA GLY A 123 -0.98 5.13 -27.56
C GLY A 123 -0.49 6.41 -26.90
N THR A 124 0.79 6.44 -26.54
CA THR A 124 1.43 7.54 -25.82
C THR A 124 2.70 7.98 -26.53
N TYR A 125 2.96 9.29 -26.52
CA TYR A 125 4.23 9.84 -26.96
C TYR A 125 5.28 9.75 -25.84
N ILE A 126 6.44 9.19 -26.15
CA ILE A 126 7.53 9.01 -25.20
C ILE A 126 8.67 9.96 -25.57
N ASP A 127 8.94 10.92 -24.68
CA ASP A 127 10.07 11.85 -24.79
C ASP A 127 11.27 11.33 -23.99
N GLU A 128 12.30 10.87 -24.70
CA GLU A 128 13.57 10.38 -24.13
C GLU A 128 14.72 11.36 -24.41
N GLY A 129 14.42 12.65 -24.65
CA GLY A 129 15.43 13.65 -25.01
C GLY A 129 16.00 13.47 -26.42
N ALA A 130 15.39 12.61 -27.23
CA ALA A 130 15.68 12.47 -28.65
C ALA A 130 15.09 13.64 -29.46
N GLN A 131 15.59 13.87 -30.67
CA GLN A 131 15.07 14.94 -31.54
C GLN A 131 13.60 14.76 -31.94
N TYR A 132 13.08 13.53 -31.90
CA TYR A 132 11.67 13.22 -32.13
C TYR A 132 11.20 12.19 -31.10
N ASN A 133 9.96 12.33 -30.65
CA ASN A 133 9.34 11.42 -29.70
C ASN A 133 9.19 10.01 -30.30
N ASN A 134 9.34 9.00 -29.45
CA ASN A 134 8.92 7.63 -29.71
C ASN A 134 7.41 7.50 -29.47
N VAL A 135 6.81 6.40 -29.95
CA VAL A 135 5.41 6.07 -29.68
C VAL A 135 5.36 4.70 -29.02
N GLN A 136 4.68 4.62 -27.88
CA GLN A 136 4.39 3.36 -27.22
C GLN A 136 2.89 3.12 -27.24
N PHE A 137 2.49 2.01 -27.83
CA PHE A 137 1.15 1.48 -27.64
C PHE A 137 1.14 0.52 -26.46
N ALA A 138 0.03 0.44 -25.73
CA ALA A 138 -0.16 -0.55 -24.69
C ALA A 138 -1.51 -1.25 -24.88
N VAL A 139 -1.55 -2.54 -24.56
CA VAL A 139 -2.77 -3.35 -24.49
C VAL A 139 -2.84 -3.94 -23.08
N SER A 140 -3.94 -3.69 -22.38
CA SER A 140 -4.16 -4.22 -21.03
C SER A 140 -5.60 -4.64 -20.81
N LYS A 141 -5.81 -5.53 -19.83
CA LYS A 141 -7.15 -5.90 -19.38
C LYS A 141 -7.66 -4.82 -18.42
N VAL A 142 -8.89 -4.37 -18.60
CA VAL A 142 -9.54 -3.51 -17.60
C VAL A 142 -9.92 -4.37 -16.40
N ILE A 143 -9.32 -4.07 -15.26
CA ILE A 143 -9.68 -4.67 -13.98
C ILE A 143 -10.65 -3.76 -13.23
N LEU A 144 -11.46 -4.36 -12.36
CA LEU A 144 -12.36 -3.64 -11.46
C LEU A 144 -13.24 -2.57 -12.14
N PRO A 145 -13.89 -2.84 -13.29
CA PRO A 145 -14.67 -1.85 -14.03
C PRO A 145 -15.85 -1.25 -13.24
N GLN A 146 -16.27 -1.92 -12.16
CA GLN A 146 -17.30 -1.49 -11.24
C GLN A 146 -16.80 -0.50 -10.17
N ILE A 147 -15.50 -0.28 -10.04
CA ILE A 147 -14.90 0.57 -9.01
C ILE A 147 -14.53 1.94 -9.61
N LYS A 148 -14.87 3.01 -8.87
CA LYS A 148 -14.53 4.41 -9.19
C LYS A 148 -13.65 5.07 -8.14
N HIS A 149 -13.63 4.53 -6.92
CA HIS A 149 -12.87 5.07 -5.80
C HIS A 149 -12.14 3.95 -5.08
N VAL A 150 -10.84 4.12 -4.86
CA VAL A 150 -10.06 3.26 -3.96
C VAL A 150 -9.80 4.03 -2.68
N VAL A 151 -10.25 3.48 -1.55
CA VAL A 151 -10.04 4.04 -0.21
C VAL A 151 -9.12 3.09 0.55
N VAL A 152 -8.01 3.59 1.08
CA VAL A 152 -7.05 2.80 1.86
C VAL A 152 -6.93 3.39 3.25
N LEU A 153 -7.24 2.60 4.27
CA LEU A 153 -6.96 2.94 5.67
C LEU A 153 -5.73 2.16 6.12
N THR A 154 -4.71 2.87 6.62
CA THR A 154 -3.48 2.26 7.16
C THR A 154 -3.35 2.55 8.66
N LEU A 155 -3.62 1.51 9.46
CA LEU A 155 -3.50 1.46 10.92
C LEU A 155 -2.06 1.11 11.36
N GLU A 156 -1.84 1.10 12.68
CA GLU A 156 -0.53 0.93 13.35
C GLU A 156 -0.61 -0.09 14.50
N ASN A 157 0.55 -0.47 15.02
CA ASN A 157 1.21 -1.61 14.42
C ASN A 157 0.78 -2.95 15.06
N ARG A 158 0.33 -3.93 14.27
CA ARG A 158 -0.12 -5.24 14.78
C ARG A 158 0.10 -6.36 13.78
N SER A 159 0.59 -7.50 14.26
CA SER A 159 0.73 -8.71 13.46
C SER A 159 -0.63 -9.29 13.11
N PHE A 160 -0.65 -10.12 12.05
CA PHE A 160 -1.85 -10.85 11.68
C PHE A 160 -2.33 -11.76 12.80
N ASP A 161 -1.45 -12.58 13.38
CA ASP A 161 -1.85 -13.51 14.44
C ASP A 161 -2.30 -12.81 15.73
N ASN A 162 -1.74 -11.63 16.04
CA ASN A 162 -2.13 -10.88 17.24
C ASN A 162 -3.60 -10.44 17.20
N LEU A 163 -4.13 -10.07 16.03
CA LEU A 163 -5.53 -9.63 15.88
C LEU A 163 -6.45 -10.69 15.27
N LEU A 164 -6.03 -11.33 14.18
CA LEU A 164 -6.88 -12.17 13.33
C LEU A 164 -6.45 -13.65 13.32
N GLY A 165 -5.42 -14.04 14.07
CA GLY A 165 -4.95 -15.42 14.15
C GLY A 165 -6.06 -16.40 14.55
N TRP A 166 -6.97 -15.99 15.44
CA TRP A 166 -8.09 -16.80 15.92
C TRP A 166 -9.41 -16.59 15.17
N LEU A 167 -9.39 -15.90 14.02
CA LEU A 167 -10.60 -15.55 13.27
C LEU A 167 -11.44 -16.79 12.90
N TYR A 168 -10.75 -17.82 12.39
CA TYR A 168 -11.31 -19.12 12.03
C TYR A 168 -10.54 -20.23 12.77
N ASP A 169 -11.01 -20.57 13.97
CA ASP A 169 -10.41 -21.57 14.84
C ASP A 169 -10.77 -23.02 14.48
N GLY A 170 -11.50 -23.23 13.39
CA GLY A 170 -11.91 -24.55 12.91
C GLY A 170 -13.03 -25.20 13.72
N THR A 171 -13.63 -24.49 14.70
CA THR A 171 -14.84 -24.98 15.36
C THR A 171 -15.98 -25.15 14.36
N PRO A 172 -16.88 -26.14 14.53
CA PRO A 172 -17.97 -26.38 13.58
C PRO A 172 -18.80 -25.11 13.33
N GLY A 173 -18.85 -24.67 12.06
CA GLY A 173 -19.55 -23.44 11.66
C GLY A 173 -18.67 -22.17 11.65
N ASN A 174 -17.41 -22.24 12.09
CA ASN A 174 -16.45 -21.14 12.04
C ASN A 174 -15.32 -21.44 11.05
N SER A 175 -15.63 -21.43 9.76
CA SER A 175 -14.66 -21.64 8.67
C SER A 175 -14.90 -20.65 7.53
N PRO A 176 -13.86 -20.33 6.73
CA PRO A 176 -14.04 -19.50 5.54
C PRO A 176 -15.07 -20.09 4.59
N ALA A 177 -15.88 -19.22 3.99
CA ALA A 177 -16.86 -19.61 2.98
C ALA A 177 -16.23 -19.77 1.59
N CYS A 178 -15.14 -19.06 1.32
CA CYS A 178 -14.47 -19.04 0.04
C CYS A 178 -12.97 -18.86 0.22
N TYR A 179 -12.18 -19.50 -0.64
CA TYR A 179 -10.75 -19.25 -0.79
C TYR A 179 -10.44 -18.73 -2.19
N ILE A 180 -9.59 -17.72 -2.28
CA ILE A 180 -9.08 -17.16 -3.54
C ILE A 180 -7.55 -17.26 -3.53
N PRO A 181 -6.92 -17.79 -4.60
CA PRO A 181 -7.55 -18.63 -5.61
C PRO A 181 -8.23 -19.88 -5.00
N ASN A 182 -9.12 -20.53 -5.75
CA ASN A 182 -9.85 -21.72 -5.30
C ASN A 182 -8.93 -22.92 -4.96
N ILE A 183 -7.71 -22.92 -5.51
CA ILE A 183 -6.65 -23.89 -5.23
C ILE A 183 -5.83 -23.57 -3.97
N SER A 184 -6.12 -22.48 -3.28
CA SER A 184 -5.40 -22.09 -2.06
C SER A 184 -5.45 -23.21 -1.03
N PRO A 185 -4.32 -23.52 -0.36
CA PRO A 185 -4.27 -24.53 0.70
C PRO A 185 -5.30 -24.26 1.80
N GLN A 186 -5.95 -25.30 2.31
CA GLN A 186 -6.83 -25.21 3.48
C GLN A 186 -6.15 -25.94 4.65
N PRO A 187 -6.37 -25.52 5.91
CA PRO A 187 -7.32 -24.49 6.36
C PRO A 187 -6.80 -23.04 6.25
N PHE A 188 -7.53 -22.11 6.88
CA PHE A 188 -7.07 -20.75 7.17
C PHE A 188 -5.75 -20.82 7.94
N ASN A 189 -4.78 -20.00 7.54
CA ASN A 189 -3.44 -19.99 8.11
C ASN A 189 -3.40 -19.10 9.36
N GLY A 190 -4.10 -19.50 10.41
CA GLY A 190 -4.19 -18.80 11.69
C GLY A 190 -3.59 -19.59 12.84
N LEU A 191 -3.89 -19.14 14.06
CA LEU A 191 -3.50 -19.79 15.30
C LEU A 191 -4.42 -20.95 15.64
N SER A 192 -3.87 -21.89 16.42
CA SER A 192 -4.62 -23.01 16.99
C SER A 192 -4.07 -23.37 18.37
N ALA A 193 -4.92 -23.98 19.20
CA ALA A 193 -4.60 -24.24 20.60
C ALA A 193 -3.32 -25.05 20.76
N ASN A 194 -2.39 -24.55 21.58
CA ASN A 194 -1.14 -25.20 21.96
C ASN A 194 -0.24 -25.64 20.79
N SER A 195 -0.30 -24.95 19.65
CA SER A 195 0.49 -25.31 18.46
C SER A 195 1.70 -24.41 18.22
N TYR A 196 1.60 -23.14 18.61
CA TYR A 196 2.60 -22.12 18.32
C TYR A 196 3.10 -21.51 19.63
N PHE A 197 4.42 -21.47 19.81
CA PHE A 197 5.04 -21.03 21.06
C PHE A 197 6.42 -20.41 20.81
N ASN A 198 6.90 -19.66 21.79
CA ASN A 198 8.31 -19.32 21.96
C ASN A 198 8.78 -19.86 23.30
N GLU A 199 10.08 -20.13 23.41
CA GLU A 199 10.71 -20.58 24.64
C GLU A 199 11.99 -19.78 24.89
N ASN A 200 12.30 -19.52 26.16
CA ASN A 200 13.54 -18.87 26.54
C ASN A 200 13.97 -19.38 27.90
N SER A 201 15.24 -19.77 28.05
CA SER A 201 15.77 -20.34 29.30
C SER A 201 15.72 -19.39 30.49
N ALA A 202 15.67 -18.07 30.24
CA ALA A 202 15.54 -17.05 31.28
C ALA A 202 14.10 -16.93 31.83
N MET A 203 13.12 -17.59 31.21
CA MET A 203 11.71 -17.53 31.58
C MET A 203 11.14 -18.89 31.95
N ASN A 204 10.33 -18.98 33.00
CA ASN A 204 9.56 -20.18 33.38
C ASN A 204 10.37 -21.50 33.33
N GLY A 205 11.68 -21.44 33.66
CA GLY A 205 12.58 -22.60 33.58
C GLY A 205 12.75 -23.18 32.17
N GLY A 206 12.54 -22.39 31.12
CA GLY A 206 12.60 -22.81 29.71
C GLY A 206 11.31 -23.44 29.19
N ALA A 207 10.20 -23.39 29.92
CA ALA A 207 8.93 -23.93 29.45
C ALA A 207 8.37 -23.11 28.26
N PRO A 208 7.68 -23.75 27.30
CA PRO A 208 7.08 -23.06 26.17
C PRO A 208 5.96 -22.12 26.61
N VAL A 209 5.93 -20.93 26.02
CA VAL A 209 4.84 -19.95 26.16
C VAL A 209 4.05 -19.95 24.85
N PHE A 210 2.83 -20.47 24.90
CA PHE A 210 1.97 -20.61 23.73
C PHE A 210 1.24 -19.32 23.39
N ALA A 211 0.97 -19.12 22.10
CA ALA A 211 0.10 -18.05 21.64
C ALA A 211 -1.31 -18.21 22.22
N SER A 212 -1.84 -17.18 22.89
CA SER A 212 -3.13 -17.27 23.59
C SER A 212 -4.31 -16.90 22.68
N ASN A 213 -5.50 -17.48 22.94
CA ASN A 213 -6.77 -16.99 22.40
C ASN A 213 -7.43 -16.05 23.41
N GLY A 214 -7.05 -14.79 23.32
CA GLY A 214 -7.50 -13.74 24.22
C GLY A 214 -6.37 -13.17 25.06
N THR A 215 -6.41 -11.86 25.24
CA THR A 215 -5.52 -11.16 26.16
C THR A 215 -6.14 -11.09 27.56
N THR A 216 -5.30 -11.08 28.58
CA THR A 216 -5.69 -10.90 29.99
C THR A 216 -4.90 -9.75 30.61
N PRO A 217 -5.41 -9.09 31.68
CA PRO A 217 -4.62 -8.11 32.40
C PRO A 217 -3.27 -8.70 32.82
N TRP A 218 -2.22 -7.89 32.70
CA TRP A 218 -0.85 -8.32 32.95
C TRP A 218 -0.16 -7.39 33.95
N THR A 219 0.97 -7.80 34.52
CA THR A 219 1.77 -6.94 35.40
C THR A 219 3.19 -6.86 34.88
N VAL A 220 3.72 -5.64 34.81
CA VAL A 220 5.13 -5.37 34.51
C VAL A 220 5.71 -4.55 35.66
N GLY A 221 6.60 -5.18 36.43
CA GLY A 221 7.11 -4.62 37.68
C GLY A 221 5.96 -4.34 38.67
N THR A 222 5.65 -3.06 38.90
CA THR A 222 4.55 -2.64 39.77
C THR A 222 3.32 -2.11 39.03
N LYS A 223 3.37 -2.08 37.69
CA LYS A 223 2.30 -1.52 36.84
C LYS A 223 1.38 -2.63 36.35
N THR A 224 0.07 -2.44 36.54
CA THR A 224 -0.96 -3.30 35.94
C THR A 224 -1.31 -2.80 34.55
N VAL A 225 -1.23 -3.68 33.57
CA VAL A 225 -1.57 -3.47 32.17
C VAL A 225 -2.97 -4.03 31.91
N ALA A 226 -3.85 -3.23 31.29
CA ALA A 226 -5.17 -3.70 30.89
C ALA A 226 -5.08 -4.70 29.73
N ALA A 227 -6.01 -5.65 29.66
CA ALA A 227 -6.03 -6.64 28.57
C ALA A 227 -6.10 -6.00 27.16
N SER A 228 -6.74 -4.84 27.04
CA SER A 228 -6.85 -4.05 25.81
C SER A 228 -5.56 -3.33 25.40
N SER A 229 -4.54 -3.32 26.26
CA SER A 229 -3.26 -2.62 26.07
C SER A 229 -2.08 -3.60 26.02
N VAL A 230 -2.34 -4.89 25.83
CA VAL A 230 -1.28 -5.91 25.72
C VAL A 230 -0.74 -5.94 24.28
N PRO A 231 0.60 -5.98 24.08
CA PRO A 231 1.66 -5.94 25.07
C PRO A 231 2.00 -4.51 25.56
N ASN A 232 2.51 -4.39 26.78
CA ASN A 232 3.06 -3.16 27.36
C ASN A 232 4.27 -3.51 28.26
N PRO A 233 5.48 -2.96 28.01
CA PRO A 233 5.82 -1.83 27.14
C PRO A 233 5.76 -2.13 25.64
N ASP A 234 5.94 -1.08 24.83
CA ASP A 234 6.05 -1.15 23.36
C ASP A 234 7.14 -2.15 22.93
N PRO A 235 6.86 -3.12 22.05
CA PRO A 235 7.86 -4.05 21.54
C PRO A 235 8.85 -3.39 20.56
N GLY A 236 9.96 -4.08 20.29
CA GLY A 236 10.95 -3.63 19.30
C GLY A 236 10.48 -3.86 17.86
N GLU A 237 10.69 -2.88 16.99
CA GLU A 237 10.25 -2.89 15.58
C GLU A 237 11.39 -2.60 14.60
N GLU A 238 12.58 -2.22 15.10
CA GLU A 238 13.75 -1.95 14.28
C GLU A 238 14.21 -3.19 13.50
N PHE A 239 14.80 -3.01 12.33
CA PHE A 239 15.21 -4.11 11.44
C PHE A 239 16.00 -5.24 12.14
N ASN A 240 16.93 -4.90 13.03
CA ASN A 240 17.71 -5.89 13.80
C ASN A 240 16.88 -6.62 14.87
N ARG A 241 15.85 -5.97 15.42
CA ARG A 241 14.89 -6.55 16.36
C ARG A 241 13.98 -7.51 15.64
N VAL A 242 13.40 -7.10 14.51
CA VAL A 242 12.58 -7.96 13.66
C VAL A 242 13.37 -9.17 13.16
N ALA A 243 14.64 -8.98 12.78
CA ALA A 243 15.53 -10.10 12.45
C ALA A 243 15.74 -11.06 13.63
N THR A 244 15.82 -10.56 14.86
CA THR A 244 15.89 -11.39 16.07
C THR A 244 14.59 -12.17 16.27
N GLN A 245 13.43 -11.53 16.10
CA GLN A 245 12.11 -12.12 16.23
C GLN A 245 11.85 -13.24 15.22
N ILE A 246 12.16 -13.00 13.94
CA ILE A 246 12.11 -14.00 12.86
C ILE A 246 13.09 -15.15 13.15
N GLY A 247 14.23 -14.81 13.75
CA GLY A 247 15.30 -15.75 14.05
C GLY A 247 15.86 -16.38 12.77
N ALA A 248 16.33 -17.62 12.88
CA ALA A 248 16.79 -18.40 11.73
C ALA A 248 15.61 -18.95 10.90
N ASN A 249 14.64 -18.09 10.54
CA ASN A 249 13.37 -18.43 9.88
C ASN A 249 12.53 -19.44 10.69
N LYS A 250 12.41 -19.20 11.99
CA LYS A 250 11.67 -20.06 12.92
C LYS A 250 10.56 -19.36 13.67
N MET A 251 10.54 -18.02 13.65
CA MET A 251 9.58 -17.20 14.40
C MET A 251 9.64 -17.48 15.91
N ASP A 252 10.83 -17.81 16.43
CA ASP A 252 11.06 -18.27 17.81
C ASP A 252 11.77 -17.23 18.71
N GLY A 253 11.97 -16.01 18.20
CA GLY A 253 12.76 -14.97 18.89
C GLY A 253 11.97 -13.85 19.56
N PHE A 254 10.64 -13.84 19.49
CA PHE A 254 9.80 -12.74 19.99
C PHE A 254 9.95 -12.53 21.49
N ILE A 255 9.93 -13.61 22.28
CA ILE A 255 10.19 -13.53 23.72
C ILE A 255 11.61 -13.03 23.99
N SER A 256 12.60 -13.58 23.28
CA SER A 256 14.01 -13.26 23.48
C SER A 256 14.30 -11.78 23.24
N ASP A 257 13.67 -11.20 22.23
CA ASP A 257 13.77 -9.76 21.97
C ASP A 257 13.04 -8.93 23.05
N TYR A 258 11.81 -9.32 23.38
CA TYR A 258 10.92 -8.56 24.26
C TYR A 258 11.38 -8.49 25.73
N ILE A 259 12.13 -9.48 26.22
CA ILE A 259 12.74 -9.46 27.57
C ILE A 259 13.51 -8.15 27.81
N SER A 260 14.23 -7.64 26.80
CA SER A 260 15.04 -6.42 26.95
C SER A 260 14.19 -5.17 27.22
N TRP A 261 12.99 -5.10 26.62
CA TRP A 261 12.04 -4.00 26.81
C TRP A 261 11.35 -4.07 28.16
N VAL A 262 10.87 -5.26 28.55
CA VAL A 262 10.23 -5.50 29.84
C VAL A 262 11.18 -5.19 31.00
N THR A 263 12.42 -5.69 30.92
CA THR A 263 13.42 -5.43 31.97
C THR A 263 13.82 -3.96 32.05
N SER A 264 13.92 -3.26 30.92
CA SER A 264 14.17 -1.81 30.88
C SER A 264 13.01 -1.00 31.48
N ALA A 265 11.77 -1.50 31.39
CA ALA A 265 10.60 -0.92 32.04
C ALA A 265 10.47 -1.26 33.53
N GLY A 266 11.45 -1.95 34.12
CA GLY A 266 11.48 -2.35 35.53
C GLY A 266 10.79 -3.69 35.84
N GLY A 267 10.43 -4.44 34.80
CA GLY A 267 9.85 -5.77 34.92
C GLY A 267 10.87 -6.91 35.03
N THR A 268 10.36 -8.13 35.13
CA THR A 268 11.16 -9.37 35.15
C THR A 268 11.07 -10.09 33.79
N PRO A 269 12.02 -10.98 33.45
CA PRO A 269 11.94 -11.76 32.21
C PRO A 269 10.61 -12.52 32.06
N ASP A 270 10.07 -13.13 33.13
CA ASP A 270 8.81 -13.89 33.07
C ASP A 270 7.62 -13.05 32.58
N GLU A 271 7.64 -11.74 32.84
CA GLU A 271 6.59 -10.81 32.41
C GLU A 271 6.61 -10.56 30.89
N ALA A 272 7.67 -10.97 30.18
CA ALA A 272 7.72 -10.93 28.71
C ALA A 272 6.79 -11.94 28.05
N ALA A 273 6.22 -12.90 28.79
CA ALA A 273 5.25 -13.86 28.24
C ALA A 273 4.02 -13.19 27.60
N GLN A 274 3.71 -11.95 27.97
CA GLN A 274 2.60 -11.20 27.36
C GLN A 274 2.75 -10.96 25.85
N ILE A 275 3.97 -10.99 25.29
CA ILE A 275 4.19 -10.81 23.84
C ILE A 275 3.54 -11.92 23.01
N MET A 276 3.33 -13.09 23.64
CA MET A 276 2.65 -14.23 23.03
C MET A 276 1.13 -14.14 23.18
N GLN A 277 0.58 -13.13 23.85
CA GLN A 277 -0.87 -13.00 23.90
C GLN A 277 -1.42 -12.47 22.57
N SER A 278 -2.54 -13.05 22.12
CA SER A 278 -3.27 -12.59 20.94
C SER A 278 -4.71 -12.31 21.32
N TYR A 279 -5.34 -11.32 20.68
CA TYR A 279 -6.72 -10.95 20.95
C TYR A 279 -7.68 -12.04 20.48
N SER A 280 -8.71 -12.28 21.28
CA SER A 280 -9.82 -13.14 20.87
C SER A 280 -10.79 -12.35 19.97
N PRO A 281 -11.53 -13.02 19.08
CA PRO A 281 -12.51 -12.31 18.23
C PRO A 281 -13.56 -11.51 19.01
N THR A 282 -13.86 -11.90 20.25
CA THR A 282 -14.80 -11.18 21.12
C THR A 282 -14.24 -9.89 21.72
N GLN A 283 -12.91 -9.75 21.81
CA GLN A 283 -12.27 -8.55 22.35
C GLN A 283 -12.11 -7.45 21.30
N ILE A 284 -12.02 -7.83 20.03
CA ILE A 284 -11.90 -6.93 18.86
C ILE A 284 -13.00 -7.25 17.81
N PRO A 285 -14.28 -7.08 18.18
CA PRO A 285 -15.42 -7.52 17.39
C PRO A 285 -15.60 -6.76 16.08
N VAL A 286 -15.14 -5.52 15.94
CA VAL A 286 -15.29 -4.72 14.72
C VAL A 286 -14.40 -5.27 13.62
N ILE A 287 -13.08 -5.37 13.83
CA ILE A 287 -12.16 -5.85 12.80
C ILE A 287 -12.46 -7.30 12.41
N THR A 288 -12.82 -8.14 13.39
CA THR A 288 -13.15 -9.55 13.13
C THR A 288 -14.49 -9.73 12.41
N THR A 289 -15.51 -8.93 12.74
CA THR A 289 -16.78 -8.93 12.00
C THR A 289 -16.56 -8.41 10.59
N LEU A 290 -15.73 -7.38 10.39
CA LEU A 290 -15.40 -6.87 9.07
C LEU A 290 -14.70 -7.94 8.22
N ALA A 291 -13.69 -8.62 8.78
CA ALA A 291 -12.97 -9.71 8.11
C ALA A 291 -13.90 -10.87 7.71
N LYS A 292 -14.81 -11.31 8.59
CA LYS A 292 -15.80 -12.35 8.28
C LYS A 292 -16.87 -11.89 7.29
N SER A 293 -17.19 -10.60 7.31
CA SER A 293 -18.23 -10.03 6.45
C SER A 293 -17.76 -9.82 5.02
N PHE A 294 -16.45 -9.74 4.77
CA PHE A 294 -15.88 -9.45 3.45
C PHE A 294 -14.75 -10.42 3.12
N ALA A 295 -13.58 -9.91 2.70
CA ALA A 295 -12.41 -10.70 2.36
C ALA A 295 -11.24 -10.33 3.27
N VAL A 296 -10.53 -11.33 3.80
CA VAL A 296 -9.32 -11.17 4.62
C VAL A 296 -8.16 -11.95 4.02
N SER A 297 -6.96 -11.42 4.08
CA SER A 297 -5.75 -12.16 3.72
C SER A 297 -5.09 -12.73 4.97
N ASP A 298 -4.80 -14.02 4.96
CA ASP A 298 -3.93 -14.70 5.92
C ASP A 298 -2.50 -14.89 5.38
N ALA A 299 -2.16 -14.17 4.31
CA ALA A 299 -0.87 -14.20 3.64
C ALA A 299 -0.47 -12.81 3.10
N TRP A 300 -0.87 -11.74 3.81
CA TRP A 300 -0.40 -10.38 3.54
C TRP A 300 0.79 -10.08 4.42
N HIS A 301 1.89 -9.66 3.82
CA HIS A 301 3.13 -9.36 4.52
C HIS A 301 3.39 -7.86 4.53
N ALA A 302 4.00 -7.37 5.62
CA ALA A 302 4.69 -6.08 5.56
C ALA A 302 5.73 -6.13 4.41
N SER A 303 5.97 -5.01 3.75
CA SER A 303 6.85 -4.98 2.56
C SER A 303 8.31 -5.23 2.92
N VAL A 304 8.72 -4.86 4.13
CA VAL A 304 10.06 -5.12 4.66
C VAL A 304 9.98 -5.50 6.14
N PRO A 305 10.92 -6.32 6.66
CA PRO A 305 10.95 -6.73 8.06
C PRO A 305 11.50 -5.60 8.94
N SER A 306 10.75 -4.50 9.06
CA SER A 306 11.13 -3.33 9.84
C SER A 306 9.94 -2.42 10.14
N GLN A 307 10.23 -1.23 10.64
CA GLN A 307 9.31 -0.23 11.20
C GLN A 307 8.34 0.41 10.19
N THR A 308 7.49 1.28 10.74
CA THR A 308 6.47 2.08 10.06
C THR A 308 6.93 2.76 8.77
N TRP A 309 8.00 3.54 8.78
CA TRP A 309 8.30 4.42 7.64
C TRP A 309 8.76 3.68 6.39
N PRO A 310 9.70 2.72 6.46
CA PRO A 310 9.98 1.87 5.31
C PRO A 310 8.71 1.23 4.75
N ASN A 311 7.84 0.68 5.59
CA ASN A 311 6.63 0.01 5.13
C ASN A 311 5.58 0.96 4.52
N ARG A 312 5.33 2.12 5.12
CA ARG A 312 4.49 3.18 4.54
C ARG A 312 5.07 3.72 3.24
N ALA A 313 6.39 3.81 3.11
CA ALA A 313 7.02 4.19 1.85
C ALA A 313 6.88 3.10 0.78
N PHE A 314 6.95 1.81 1.10
CA PHE A 314 6.60 0.79 0.11
C PHE A 314 5.13 0.90 -0.32
N LEU A 315 4.20 1.19 0.60
CA LEU A 315 2.79 1.40 0.29
C LEU A 315 2.54 2.58 -0.66
N GLN A 316 3.32 3.66 -0.53
CA GLN A 316 3.08 4.91 -1.27
C GLN A 316 4.05 5.16 -2.43
N ALA A 317 5.25 4.57 -2.37
CA ALA A 317 6.34 4.81 -3.30
C ALA A 317 6.92 3.51 -3.92
N GLY A 318 6.54 2.33 -3.42
CA GLY A 318 7.10 1.05 -3.85
C GLY A 318 8.57 0.83 -3.50
N ALA A 319 9.15 1.70 -2.67
CA ALA A 319 10.54 1.68 -2.22
C ALA A 319 10.71 2.55 -0.95
N SER A 320 11.76 2.28 -0.17
CA SER A 320 12.14 3.09 1.00
C SER A 320 13.45 3.88 0.81
N ALA A 321 13.86 4.15 -0.43
CA ALA A 321 15.10 4.86 -0.78
C ALA A 321 16.39 4.29 -0.14
N GLY A 322 16.41 3.01 0.20
CA GLY A 322 17.54 2.37 0.89
C GLY A 322 17.55 2.55 2.40
N HIS A 323 16.52 3.15 2.99
CA HIS A 323 16.32 3.22 4.43
C HIS A 323 15.63 1.96 4.94
N VAL A 324 16.10 1.45 6.08
CA VAL A 324 15.56 0.26 6.73
C VAL A 324 14.88 0.56 8.05
N ASN A 325 15.06 1.72 8.65
CA ASN A 325 14.44 2.14 9.92
C ASN A 325 13.79 3.52 9.78
N ASN A 326 13.15 4.02 10.85
CA ASN A 326 12.50 5.33 10.93
C ASN A 326 13.51 6.50 10.97
N GLU A 327 14.40 6.57 9.97
CA GLU A 327 15.50 7.53 9.90
C GLU A 327 15.65 8.19 8.52
N GLY A 328 16.57 9.16 8.41
CA GLY A 328 16.94 9.77 7.12
C GLY A 328 15.88 10.67 6.46
N TRP A 329 14.81 10.98 7.18
CA TRP A 329 13.67 11.77 6.73
C TRP A 329 13.90 13.29 6.74
N PRO A 330 13.07 14.10 6.04
CA PRO A 330 12.04 13.65 5.10
C PRO A 330 12.67 13.04 3.84
N TRP A 331 11.97 12.07 3.25
CA TRP A 331 12.39 11.42 2.01
C TRP A 331 11.83 12.17 0.81
N ASN A 332 12.65 12.25 -0.24
CA ASN A 332 12.29 12.90 -1.49
C ASN A 332 12.42 11.88 -2.63
N ILE A 333 11.53 10.90 -2.61
CA ILE A 333 11.35 9.92 -3.68
C ILE A 333 9.96 10.09 -4.30
N PRO A 334 9.77 9.68 -5.57
CA PRO A 334 8.44 9.72 -6.18
C PRO A 334 7.44 8.88 -5.41
N THR A 335 6.18 9.31 -5.40
CA THR A 335 5.07 8.58 -4.79
C THR A 335 3.90 8.42 -5.76
N ILE A 336 2.93 7.59 -5.40
CA ILE A 336 1.66 7.47 -6.10
C ILE A 336 0.93 8.81 -6.24
N PHE A 337 1.08 9.71 -5.27
CA PHE A 337 0.44 11.03 -5.33
C PHE A 337 1.05 11.91 -6.42
N ASP A 338 2.34 11.75 -6.72
CA ASP A 338 2.98 12.43 -7.86
C ASP A 338 2.41 11.91 -9.17
N VAL A 339 2.31 10.58 -9.32
CA VAL A 339 1.71 9.94 -10.50
C VAL A 339 0.28 10.44 -10.70
N LEU A 340 -0.56 10.41 -9.65
CA LEU A 340 -1.95 10.84 -9.75
C LEU A 340 -2.06 12.34 -10.09
N THR A 341 -1.19 13.18 -9.52
CA THR A 341 -1.17 14.63 -9.81
C THR A 341 -0.80 14.89 -11.28
N GLU A 342 0.25 14.26 -11.79
CA GLU A 342 0.69 14.41 -13.18
C GLU A 342 -0.39 13.92 -14.16
N GLN A 343 -1.08 12.83 -13.80
CA GLN A 343 -2.19 12.27 -14.57
C GLN A 343 -3.52 13.01 -14.34
N LYS A 344 -3.53 14.10 -13.56
CA LYS A 344 -4.71 14.93 -13.24
C LYS A 344 -5.86 14.13 -12.60
N LEU A 345 -5.52 13.10 -11.84
CA LEU A 345 -6.45 12.28 -11.08
C LEU A 345 -6.54 12.80 -9.64
N SER A 346 -7.76 12.89 -9.13
CA SER A 346 -8.00 13.38 -7.77
C SER A 346 -7.55 12.36 -6.73
N TRP A 347 -6.85 12.84 -5.71
CA TRP A 347 -6.44 12.05 -4.55
C TRP A 347 -6.52 12.90 -3.30
N MET A 348 -6.86 12.34 -2.13
CA MET A 348 -6.80 12.99 -0.81
C MET A 348 -6.12 12.11 0.23
N VAL A 349 -5.42 12.75 1.16
CA VAL A 349 -5.05 12.17 2.46
C VAL A 349 -5.93 12.79 3.55
N TYR A 350 -6.57 11.96 4.39
CA TYR A 350 -7.34 12.44 5.53
C TYR A 350 -6.81 11.91 6.86
N ASN A 351 -6.63 12.81 7.82
CA ASN A 351 -6.26 12.49 9.21
C ASN A 351 -6.83 13.55 10.16
N ASN A 352 -7.12 13.19 11.41
CA ASN A 352 -7.63 14.13 12.43
C ASN A 352 -6.68 14.30 13.64
N SER A 353 -5.43 13.90 13.47
CA SER A 353 -4.42 13.89 14.52
C SER A 353 -3.98 15.32 14.90
N VAL A 354 -3.65 15.53 16.18
CA VAL A 354 -2.90 16.73 16.62
C VAL A 354 -1.48 16.74 16.05
N LEU A 355 -0.96 15.57 15.70
CA LEU A 355 0.28 15.40 14.97
C LEU A 355 0.00 15.47 13.46
N PRO A 356 0.97 15.91 12.66
CA PRO A 356 0.80 15.94 11.21
C PRO A 356 0.67 14.53 10.64
N SER A 357 -0.07 14.44 9.53
CA SER A 357 -0.11 13.25 8.68
C SER A 357 1.28 12.62 8.51
N LEU A 358 1.39 11.29 8.67
CA LEU A 358 2.64 10.57 8.47
C LEU A 358 3.09 10.66 7.02
N THR A 359 2.15 10.60 6.07
CA THR A 359 2.41 10.87 4.66
C THR A 359 3.07 12.25 4.45
N LYS A 360 2.48 13.30 5.04
CA LYS A 360 3.02 14.68 4.93
C LYS A 360 4.36 14.82 5.64
N THR A 361 4.59 14.08 6.71
CA THR A 361 5.84 14.06 7.47
C THR A 361 6.96 13.38 6.69
N LEU A 362 6.70 12.18 6.18
CA LEU A 362 7.67 11.37 5.46
C LEU A 362 8.10 12.05 4.16
N PHE A 363 7.16 12.61 3.41
CA PHE A 363 7.41 13.28 2.13
C PHE A 363 7.28 14.81 2.24
N PHE A 364 7.75 15.38 3.35
CA PHE A 364 7.59 16.81 3.66
C PHE A 364 8.10 17.73 2.54
N GLU A 365 9.22 17.40 1.88
CA GLU A 365 9.75 18.21 0.78
C GLU A 365 8.77 18.35 -0.38
N LYS A 366 7.91 17.34 -0.57
CA LYS A 366 6.89 17.32 -1.62
C LYS A 366 5.57 17.92 -1.16
N TYR A 367 5.13 17.57 0.05
CA TYR A 367 3.75 17.82 0.50
C TYR A 367 3.62 18.79 1.67
N GLY A 368 4.72 19.24 2.26
CA GLY A 368 4.71 20.15 3.41
C GLY A 368 3.91 21.45 3.17
N ALA A 369 3.94 21.96 1.94
CA ALA A 369 3.17 23.14 1.51
C ALA A 369 1.85 22.80 0.78
N ASN A 370 1.49 21.52 0.65
CA ASN A 370 0.24 21.12 0.02
C ASN A 370 -0.92 21.32 1.02
N GLU A 371 -1.78 22.28 0.70
CA GLU A 371 -2.97 22.67 1.47
C GLU A 371 -4.28 22.23 0.80
N THR A 372 -4.20 21.59 -0.36
CA THR A 372 -5.37 21.18 -1.16
C THR A 372 -5.64 19.69 -1.07
N ASN A 373 -4.63 18.88 -0.76
CA ASN A 373 -4.75 17.42 -0.76
C ASN A 373 -4.60 16.71 0.59
N PHE A 374 -4.68 17.50 1.66
CA PHE A 374 -4.64 17.03 3.03
C PHE A 374 -5.78 17.70 3.79
N SER A 375 -6.67 16.93 4.43
CA SER A 375 -7.74 17.47 5.25
C SER A 375 -8.15 16.53 6.39
N GLY A 376 -9.15 16.94 7.18
CA GLY A 376 -9.68 16.18 8.30
C GLY A 376 -10.65 15.05 7.90
N ILE A 377 -10.82 14.07 8.80
CA ILE A 377 -11.81 12.99 8.68
C ILE A 377 -13.25 13.54 8.58
N GLY A 378 -13.52 14.75 9.09
CA GLY A 378 -14.81 15.43 8.89
C GLY A 378 -15.10 15.75 7.41
N ASP A 379 -14.08 16.15 6.65
CA ASP A 379 -14.22 16.39 5.20
C ASP A 379 -14.34 15.08 4.42
N PHE A 380 -13.69 14.01 4.89
CA PHE A 380 -13.92 12.66 4.34
C PHE A 380 -15.37 12.23 4.51
N GLN A 381 -15.96 12.43 5.70
CA GLN A 381 -17.38 12.14 5.94
C GLN A 381 -18.28 12.93 5.01
N LYS A 382 -17.99 14.23 4.83
CA LYS A 382 -18.72 15.09 3.89
C LYS A 382 -18.61 14.57 2.45
N ALA A 383 -17.41 14.23 2.00
CA ALA A 383 -17.18 13.67 0.67
C ALA A 383 -17.91 12.33 0.46
N CYS A 384 -17.97 11.49 1.50
CA CYS A 384 -18.77 10.27 1.49
C CYS A 384 -20.25 10.58 1.31
N LEU A 385 -20.83 11.47 2.13
CA LEU A 385 -22.26 11.81 2.09
C LEU A 385 -22.68 12.49 0.77
N GLU A 386 -21.81 13.32 0.20
CA GLU A 386 -22.07 14.06 -1.04
C GLU A 386 -21.76 13.23 -2.30
N GLY A 387 -21.11 12.07 -2.17
CA GLY A 387 -20.69 11.24 -3.31
C GLY A 387 -19.56 11.89 -4.14
N THR A 388 -18.71 12.69 -3.50
CA THR A 388 -17.65 13.50 -4.13
C THR A 388 -16.25 13.00 -3.80
N LEU A 389 -16.12 11.74 -3.36
CA LEU A 389 -14.83 11.12 -3.05
C LEU A 389 -13.84 11.24 -4.23
N PRO A 390 -12.54 11.44 -3.95
CA PRO A 390 -11.51 11.41 -5.00
C PRO A 390 -11.34 10.00 -5.56
N VAL A 391 -10.63 9.88 -6.69
CA VAL A 391 -10.29 8.57 -7.29
C VAL A 391 -9.49 7.71 -6.30
N PHE A 392 -8.57 8.33 -5.54
CA PHE A 392 -7.78 7.67 -4.50
C PHE A 392 -7.89 8.40 -3.16
N THR A 393 -8.27 7.69 -2.10
CA THR A 393 -8.32 8.23 -0.74
C THR A 393 -7.38 7.43 0.16
N PHE A 394 -6.53 8.13 0.90
CA PHE A 394 -5.67 7.54 1.93
C PHE A 394 -6.07 8.06 3.30
N LEU A 395 -6.36 7.16 4.24
CA LEU A 395 -6.82 7.47 5.58
C LEU A 395 -5.74 7.09 6.60
N GLU A 396 -5.47 8.00 7.52
CA GLU A 396 -4.55 7.80 8.63
C GLU A 396 -5.29 8.01 9.96
N PRO A 397 -5.12 7.12 10.96
CA PRO A 397 -5.69 7.32 12.29
C PRO A 397 -4.98 8.47 13.03
N SER A 398 -5.53 8.91 14.16
CA SER A 398 -4.70 9.58 15.17
C SER A 398 -3.79 8.56 15.84
N PHE A 399 -2.56 8.98 16.16
CA PHE A 399 -1.55 8.09 16.71
C PHE A 399 -0.75 8.78 17.81
N GLY A 400 -0.24 7.97 18.73
CA GLY A 400 0.70 8.37 19.74
C GLY A 400 0.07 9.01 20.98
N PRO A 401 0.92 9.49 21.90
CA PRO A 401 0.55 9.69 23.29
C PRO A 401 -0.11 11.05 23.57
N TYR A 402 -0.17 11.96 22.60
CA TYR A 402 -0.61 13.36 22.82
C TYR A 402 -2.10 13.56 22.52
N GLU A 403 -2.78 12.48 22.15
CA GLU A 403 -4.22 12.40 21.94
C GLU A 403 -4.66 10.94 22.13
N VAL A 404 -5.92 10.64 21.82
CA VAL A 404 -6.39 9.25 21.80
C VAL A 404 -5.80 8.57 20.58
N ASP A 405 -5.04 7.50 20.81
CA ASP A 405 -4.51 6.65 19.75
C ASP A 405 -5.66 5.82 19.14
N GLU A 406 -6.00 6.10 17.88
CA GLU A 406 -7.03 5.40 17.10
C GLU A 406 -6.40 4.33 16.19
N SER A 407 -5.13 3.98 16.42
CA SER A 407 -4.29 3.31 15.45
C SER A 407 -4.12 1.82 15.67
N TYR A 408 -4.43 1.32 16.89
CA TYR A 408 -4.13 -0.02 17.45
C TYR A 408 -2.68 -0.22 17.93
N HIS A 409 -1.79 0.76 17.79
CA HIS A 409 -0.36 0.62 18.12
C HIS A 409 -0.15 0.19 19.58
N PRO A 410 0.68 -0.83 19.88
CA PRO A 410 1.12 -1.11 21.24
C PRO A 410 1.88 0.09 21.84
N PRO A 411 1.83 0.34 23.14
CA PRO A 411 1.08 -0.36 24.15
C PRO A 411 -0.29 0.29 24.39
N TYR A 412 -0.84 1.02 23.41
CA TYR A 412 -2.10 1.72 23.56
C TYR A 412 -3.29 0.76 23.56
N ASP A 413 -4.41 1.24 24.10
CA ASP A 413 -5.68 0.52 24.10
C ASP A 413 -6.18 0.32 22.66
N VAL A 414 -6.61 -0.88 22.29
CA VAL A 414 -7.14 -1.19 20.95
C VAL A 414 -8.60 -0.72 20.73
N SER A 415 -9.33 -0.38 21.79
CA SER A 415 -10.77 -0.02 21.74
C SER A 415 -11.06 1.26 20.95
N PRO A 416 -10.24 2.33 21.04
CA PRO A 416 -10.41 3.49 20.16
C PRO A 416 -10.14 3.15 18.69
N GLY A 417 -9.18 2.25 18.40
CA GLY A 417 -8.95 1.73 17.06
C GLY A 417 -10.18 0.99 16.49
N GLU A 418 -10.81 0.13 17.28
CA GLU A 418 -12.07 -0.54 16.92
C GLU A 418 -13.20 0.47 16.63
N THR A 419 -13.28 1.52 17.46
CA THR A 419 -14.27 2.59 17.29
C THR A 419 -14.02 3.41 16.02
N PHE A 420 -12.76 3.75 15.74
CA PHE A 420 -12.37 4.46 14.54
C PHE A 420 -12.63 3.65 13.27
N LEU A 421 -12.29 2.36 13.27
CA LEU A 421 -12.57 1.46 12.15
C LEU A 421 -14.08 1.37 11.86
N ALA A 422 -14.91 1.20 12.90
CA ALA A 422 -16.38 1.18 12.74
C ALA A 422 -16.91 2.51 12.17
N LYS A 423 -16.37 3.64 12.64
CA LYS A 423 -16.73 4.97 12.16
C LYS A 423 -16.39 5.16 10.68
N ILE A 424 -15.19 4.79 10.24
CA ILE A 424 -14.79 4.89 8.83
C ILE A 424 -15.64 3.96 7.96
N TYR A 425 -15.87 2.72 8.41
CA TYR A 425 -16.75 1.79 7.73
C TYR A 425 -18.15 2.36 7.53
N GLU A 426 -18.75 2.95 8.56
CA GLU A 426 -20.10 3.50 8.49
C GLU A 426 -20.17 4.74 7.57
N MET A 427 -19.14 5.61 7.59
CA MET A 427 -19.06 6.73 6.64
C MET A 427 -19.11 6.24 5.18
N ILE A 428 -18.35 5.20 4.85
CA ILE A 428 -18.32 4.61 3.51
C ILE A 428 -19.65 3.90 3.21
N ARG A 429 -20.16 3.12 4.16
CA ARG A 429 -21.42 2.36 4.03
C ARG A 429 -22.62 3.26 3.77
N SER A 430 -22.63 4.45 4.37
CA SER A 430 -23.67 5.47 4.19
C SER A 430 -23.49 6.33 2.91
N SER A 431 -22.39 6.17 2.17
CA SER A 431 -22.16 6.92 0.93
C SER A 431 -23.05 6.43 -0.22
N PRO A 432 -23.61 7.32 -1.06
CA PRO A 432 -24.22 6.91 -2.32
C PRO A 432 -23.22 6.25 -3.30
N ALA A 433 -21.91 6.46 -3.11
CA ALA A 433 -20.86 5.83 -3.88
C ALA A 433 -20.42 4.46 -3.32
N ARG A 434 -21.01 3.97 -2.22
CA ARG A 434 -20.64 2.71 -1.54
C ARG A 434 -20.36 1.55 -2.48
N ASP A 435 -21.25 1.32 -3.44
CA ASP A 435 -21.14 0.20 -4.36
C ASP A 435 -19.96 0.34 -5.34
N ASP A 436 -19.49 1.56 -5.59
CA ASP A 436 -18.37 1.88 -6.51
C ASP A 436 -17.02 2.03 -5.76
N ILE A 437 -16.97 1.72 -4.45
CA ILE A 437 -15.78 1.85 -3.60
C ILE A 437 -15.10 0.48 -3.41
N LEU A 438 -13.78 0.47 -3.57
CA LEU A 438 -12.90 -0.56 -3.04
C LEU A 438 -12.25 -0.01 -1.77
N PHE A 439 -12.68 -0.51 -0.61
CA PHE A 439 -12.10 -0.12 0.67
C PHE A 439 -11.11 -1.18 1.17
N VAL A 440 -9.87 -0.78 1.42
CA VAL A 440 -8.78 -1.65 1.88
C VAL A 440 -8.34 -1.19 3.27
N VAL A 441 -8.38 -2.10 4.24
CA VAL A 441 -7.87 -1.87 5.60
C VAL A 441 -6.55 -2.62 5.74
N LEU A 442 -5.48 -1.90 6.07
CA LEU A 442 -4.14 -2.41 6.24
C LEU A 442 -3.55 -1.95 7.59
N PHE A 443 -2.49 -2.63 7.99
CA PHE A 443 -1.55 -2.18 9.00
C PHE A 443 -0.19 -1.98 8.33
N ASP A 444 0.58 -1.01 8.78
CA ASP A 444 1.90 -0.71 8.24
C ASP A 444 2.92 -1.84 8.51
N GLU A 445 3.05 -2.29 9.75
CA GLU A 445 3.90 -3.41 10.17
C GLU A 445 3.35 -4.10 11.45
N HIS A 446 4.08 -5.08 11.99
CA HIS A 446 3.57 -6.00 13.00
C HIS A 446 3.72 -5.53 14.46
N GLY A 447 4.41 -4.43 14.72
CA GLY A 447 4.57 -3.81 16.05
C GLY A 447 5.37 -4.67 17.01
N GLY A 448 6.24 -5.54 16.49
CA GLY A 448 6.93 -6.57 17.28
C GLY A 448 6.03 -7.65 17.90
N THR A 449 4.72 -7.66 17.61
CA THR A 449 3.78 -8.66 18.12
C THR A 449 3.91 -10.00 17.40
N TYR A 450 3.63 -11.10 18.10
CA TYR A 450 3.88 -12.45 17.60
C TYR A 450 3.12 -12.80 16.32
N ASP A 451 3.79 -13.44 15.36
CA ASP A 451 3.19 -14.17 14.24
C ASP A 451 3.97 -15.46 13.98
N HIS A 452 3.28 -16.54 13.64
CA HIS A 452 3.90 -17.85 13.45
C HIS A 452 4.47 -18.07 12.04
N VAL A 453 4.14 -17.23 11.06
CA VAL A 453 4.52 -17.46 9.66
C VAL A 453 5.83 -16.76 9.33
N VAL A 454 6.79 -17.55 8.86
CA VAL A 454 8.05 -17.06 8.32
C VAL A 454 7.80 -16.16 7.11
N PRO A 455 8.29 -14.91 7.11
CA PRO A 455 8.21 -14.05 5.95
C PRO A 455 8.93 -14.64 4.73
N PRO A 456 8.28 -14.67 3.55
CA PRO A 456 8.89 -15.18 2.34
C PRO A 456 10.02 -14.27 1.85
N ALA A 457 10.86 -14.80 0.95
CA ALA A 457 11.84 -14.01 0.23
C ALA A 457 11.14 -13.01 -0.71
N ALA A 458 11.70 -11.80 -0.81
CA ALA A 458 11.25 -10.79 -1.75
C ALA A 458 12.06 -10.83 -3.05
N PRO A 459 11.48 -10.39 -4.19
CA PRO A 459 12.22 -10.26 -5.44
C PRO A 459 13.51 -9.46 -5.30
N ALA A 460 14.60 -9.97 -5.87
CA ALA A 460 15.86 -9.25 -5.94
C ALA A 460 15.77 -8.05 -6.90
N GLY A 461 16.77 -7.15 -6.83
CA GLY A 461 16.91 -6.03 -7.77
C GLY A 461 16.84 -4.64 -7.15
N PHE A 462 16.61 -4.55 -5.84
CA PHE A 462 16.77 -3.30 -5.11
C PHE A 462 18.23 -3.03 -4.78
N PRO A 463 18.67 -1.76 -4.80
CA PRO A 463 19.91 -1.37 -4.16
C PRO A 463 19.91 -1.78 -2.69
N ALA A 464 21.05 -2.23 -2.19
CA ALA A 464 21.20 -2.53 -0.77
C ALA A 464 21.01 -1.27 0.08
N ALA A 465 20.61 -1.49 1.34
CA ALA A 465 20.42 -0.44 2.32
C ALA A 465 21.67 0.43 2.47
N THR A 466 21.43 1.72 2.68
CA THR A 466 22.49 2.73 2.76
C THR A 466 23.23 2.67 4.10
N ASP A 467 22.57 2.17 5.13
CA ASP A 467 23.08 2.00 6.49
C ASP A 467 24.11 0.86 6.61
N ALA A 468 24.48 0.53 7.85
CA ALA A 468 25.44 -0.54 8.14
C ALA A 468 24.87 -1.96 7.91
N SER A 469 23.55 -2.13 7.88
CA SER A 469 22.92 -3.44 7.68
C SER A 469 23.23 -4.03 6.31
N LYS A 470 23.38 -3.16 5.29
CA LYS A 470 23.49 -3.55 3.87
C LYS A 470 22.39 -4.52 3.44
N PHE A 471 21.22 -4.43 4.06
CA PHE A 471 20.07 -5.25 3.74
C PHE A 471 19.70 -5.11 2.26
N ALA A 472 19.56 -6.22 1.56
CA ALA A 472 19.35 -6.23 0.10
C ALA A 472 17.87 -6.05 -0.32
N PHE A 473 16.96 -5.78 0.63
CA PHE A 473 15.51 -5.71 0.38
C PHE A 473 14.94 -6.99 -0.25
N ASN A 474 15.54 -8.14 0.07
CA ASN A 474 15.24 -9.46 -0.49
C ASN A 474 14.42 -10.36 0.47
N GLN A 475 13.80 -9.78 1.49
CA GLN A 475 12.87 -10.46 2.39
C GLN A 475 11.67 -9.56 2.67
N PHE A 476 10.47 -10.13 2.66
CA PHE A 476 9.27 -9.44 3.15
C PHE A 476 9.28 -9.37 4.68
N GLY A 477 8.38 -8.58 5.25
CA GLY A 477 8.16 -8.50 6.69
C GLY A 477 7.16 -9.51 7.22
N VAL A 478 6.96 -9.46 8.54
CA VAL A 478 5.96 -10.27 9.25
C VAL A 478 4.56 -9.99 8.71
N ARG A 479 3.67 -10.99 8.80
CA ARG A 479 2.29 -10.82 8.34
C ARG A 479 1.57 -9.75 9.14
N VAL A 480 0.72 -9.01 8.44
CA VAL A 480 -0.14 -7.97 9.01
C VAL A 480 -1.59 -8.16 8.55
N PRO A 481 -2.59 -7.69 9.30
CA PRO A 481 -3.97 -7.73 8.87
C PRO A 481 -4.19 -6.97 7.56
N ALA A 482 -4.91 -7.60 6.62
CA ALA A 482 -5.37 -6.96 5.40
C ALA A 482 -6.80 -7.42 5.06
N ILE A 483 -7.72 -6.46 4.95
CA ILE A 483 -9.14 -6.70 4.68
C ILE A 483 -9.56 -5.89 3.45
N VAL A 484 -10.28 -6.53 2.53
CA VAL A 484 -10.84 -5.90 1.33
C VAL A 484 -12.35 -5.90 1.44
N VAL A 485 -12.93 -4.70 1.37
CA VAL A 485 -14.35 -4.42 1.54
C VAL A 485 -14.91 -3.85 0.24
N SER A 486 -15.91 -4.51 -0.33
CA SER A 486 -16.64 -4.05 -1.52
C SER A 486 -17.97 -4.80 -1.66
N SER A 487 -18.94 -4.20 -2.35
CA SER A 487 -20.21 -4.84 -2.71
C SER A 487 -20.04 -6.06 -3.63
N TYR A 488 -18.86 -6.26 -4.20
CA TYR A 488 -18.56 -7.36 -5.11
C TYR A 488 -17.68 -8.46 -4.50
N VAL A 489 -17.54 -8.47 -3.17
CA VAL A 489 -16.82 -9.50 -2.42
C VAL A 489 -17.80 -10.47 -1.77
N THR A 490 -17.58 -11.77 -1.92
CA THR A 490 -18.32 -12.80 -1.18
C THR A 490 -17.93 -12.76 0.30
N ALA A 491 -18.91 -12.74 1.21
CA ALA A 491 -18.63 -12.74 2.64
C ALA A 491 -17.89 -14.03 3.06
N GLY A 492 -16.99 -13.92 4.03
CA GLY A 492 -16.17 -15.02 4.52
C GLY A 492 -15.09 -15.48 3.55
N THR A 493 -14.62 -14.58 2.67
CA THR A 493 -13.54 -14.90 1.72
C THR A 493 -12.18 -14.80 2.40
N VAL A 494 -11.36 -15.82 2.24
CA VAL A 494 -9.92 -15.75 2.50
C VAL A 494 -9.20 -15.63 1.17
N PHE A 495 -8.35 -14.62 1.00
CA PHE A 495 -7.61 -14.41 -0.25
C PHE A 495 -6.10 -14.49 -0.03
N ARG A 496 -5.42 -15.12 -0.99
CA ARG A 496 -3.97 -15.27 -1.06
C ARG A 496 -3.53 -15.02 -2.49
N SER A 497 -2.24 -14.76 -2.68
CA SER A 497 -1.74 -14.54 -4.03
C SER A 497 -1.91 -15.78 -4.89
N GLY A 498 -2.36 -15.57 -6.13
CA GLY A 498 -2.35 -16.60 -7.18
C GLY A 498 -1.03 -16.68 -7.95
N THR A 499 -0.03 -15.89 -7.55
CA THR A 499 1.30 -15.84 -8.18
C THR A 499 2.37 -16.36 -7.21
N GLY A 500 3.63 -16.45 -7.68
CA GLY A 500 4.76 -16.78 -6.81
C GLY A 500 5.16 -15.67 -5.84
N ILE A 501 4.51 -14.51 -5.88
CA ILE A 501 4.78 -13.34 -5.04
C ILE A 501 3.60 -13.14 -4.09
N PRO A 502 3.82 -13.03 -2.76
CA PRO A 502 2.75 -12.80 -1.80
C PRO A 502 2.10 -11.42 -1.98
N TYR A 503 0.96 -11.22 -1.32
CA TYR A 503 0.45 -9.86 -1.16
C TYR A 503 1.33 -9.10 -0.16
N ASP A 504 1.68 -7.87 -0.52
CA ASP A 504 2.33 -6.87 0.35
C ASP A 504 1.75 -5.47 0.05
N HIS A 505 2.25 -4.44 0.71
CA HIS A 505 1.74 -3.07 0.53
C HIS A 505 1.81 -2.56 -0.90
N THR A 506 2.78 -3.03 -1.69
CA THR A 506 2.91 -2.65 -3.11
C THR A 506 1.80 -3.25 -3.99
N SER A 507 1.02 -4.20 -3.47
CA SER A 507 -0.18 -4.73 -4.14
C SER A 507 -1.29 -3.68 -4.28
N VAL A 508 -1.33 -2.66 -3.41
CA VAL A 508 -2.18 -1.47 -3.59
C VAL A 508 -1.75 -0.69 -4.83
N LEU A 509 -0.44 -0.44 -4.96
CA LEU A 509 0.14 0.28 -6.09
C LEU A 509 -0.04 -0.46 -7.41
N ALA A 510 0.17 -1.78 -7.43
CA ALA A 510 -0.10 -2.62 -8.60
C ALA A 510 -1.59 -2.59 -8.99
N THR A 511 -2.48 -2.61 -8.01
CA THR A 511 -3.93 -2.48 -8.26
C THR A 511 -4.27 -1.12 -8.87
N LEU A 512 -3.73 -0.02 -8.34
CA LEU A 512 -3.97 1.32 -8.89
C LEU A 512 -3.41 1.47 -10.32
N ARG A 513 -2.20 0.96 -10.56
CA ARG A 513 -1.56 0.95 -11.88
C ARG A 513 -2.47 0.30 -12.92
N ASP A 514 -2.92 -0.92 -12.65
CA ASP A 514 -3.67 -1.71 -13.63
C ASP A 514 -5.12 -1.24 -13.76
N TRP A 515 -5.75 -0.82 -12.65
CA TRP A 515 -7.14 -0.32 -12.63
C TRP A 515 -7.29 0.97 -13.43
N LEU A 516 -6.36 1.91 -13.24
CA LEU A 516 -6.39 3.20 -13.92
C LEU A 516 -5.74 3.14 -15.32
N GLY A 517 -5.05 2.04 -15.65
CA GLY A 517 -4.31 1.90 -16.90
C GLY A 517 -3.09 2.82 -16.98
N LEU A 518 -2.37 2.97 -15.86
CA LEU A 518 -1.29 3.95 -15.66
C LEU A 518 0.11 3.35 -15.78
N SER A 519 0.27 2.19 -16.43
CA SER A 519 1.54 1.48 -16.48
C SER A 519 2.70 2.32 -17.04
N ALA A 520 2.46 3.12 -18.09
CA ALA A 520 3.45 4.05 -18.62
C ALA A 520 3.84 5.12 -17.59
N ALA A 521 2.86 5.72 -16.90
CA ALA A 521 3.11 6.72 -15.87
C ALA A 521 3.86 6.12 -14.67
N PHE A 522 3.53 4.89 -14.24
CA PHE A 522 4.28 4.20 -13.19
C PHE A 522 5.73 3.90 -13.62
N ARG A 523 5.99 3.48 -14.87
CA ARG A 523 7.38 3.27 -15.31
C ARG A 523 8.18 4.57 -15.36
N LYS A 524 7.56 5.67 -15.75
CA LYS A 524 8.22 6.97 -15.86
C LYS A 524 8.43 7.62 -14.49
N ASP A 525 7.37 7.68 -13.70
CA ASP A 525 7.27 8.53 -12.52
C ASP A 525 7.32 7.73 -11.21
N LEU A 526 7.18 6.39 -11.22
CA LEU A 526 7.18 5.54 -10.01
C LEU A 526 7.75 4.14 -10.24
N ALA A 527 8.93 4.06 -10.87
CA ALA A 527 9.53 2.78 -11.25
C ALA A 527 9.92 1.95 -10.02
N SER A 528 9.34 0.75 -9.87
CA SER A 528 9.71 -0.19 -8.81
C SER A 528 9.44 -1.63 -9.24
N SER A 529 10.44 -2.50 -9.11
CA SER A 529 10.27 -3.93 -9.41
C SER A 529 9.33 -4.63 -8.42
N ARG A 530 9.13 -4.09 -7.21
CA ARG A 530 8.09 -4.57 -6.28
C ARG A 530 6.70 -4.32 -6.84
N ILE A 531 6.43 -3.10 -7.32
CA ILE A 531 5.14 -2.77 -7.93
C ILE A 531 4.90 -3.63 -9.18
N VAL A 532 5.93 -3.84 -10.01
CA VAL A 532 5.81 -4.66 -11.24
C VAL A 532 5.39 -6.09 -10.94
N THR A 533 5.94 -6.70 -9.90
CA THR A 533 5.73 -8.13 -9.58
C THR A 533 4.61 -8.40 -8.59
N ALA A 534 4.11 -7.36 -7.91
CA ALA A 534 3.06 -7.50 -6.91
C ALA A 534 1.71 -7.94 -7.52
N PRO A 535 0.98 -8.86 -6.86
CA PRO A 535 -0.36 -9.24 -7.28
C PRO A 535 -1.36 -8.08 -7.10
N THR A 536 -2.40 -8.02 -7.95
CA THR A 536 -3.49 -7.05 -7.80
C THR A 536 -4.63 -7.60 -6.93
N LEU A 537 -5.47 -6.70 -6.42
CA LEU A 537 -6.67 -7.04 -5.66
C LEU A 537 -7.88 -7.39 -6.55
N ALA A 538 -7.72 -7.33 -7.88
CA ALA A 538 -8.81 -7.61 -8.81
C ALA A 538 -9.48 -8.98 -8.59
N PRO A 539 -8.74 -10.08 -8.35
CA PRO A 539 -9.35 -11.39 -8.12
C PRO A 539 -10.21 -11.47 -6.86
N VAL A 540 -10.01 -10.57 -5.89
CA VAL A 540 -10.74 -10.57 -4.62
C VAL A 540 -12.21 -10.21 -4.82
N LEU A 541 -12.53 -9.39 -5.83
CA LEU A 541 -13.90 -9.04 -6.20
C LEU A 541 -14.51 -10.17 -7.03
N ASN A 542 -14.87 -11.25 -6.34
CA ASN A 542 -15.31 -12.51 -6.91
C ASN A 542 -16.82 -12.59 -7.21
N ARG A 543 -17.53 -11.46 -7.24
CA ARG A 543 -18.96 -11.37 -7.58
C ARG A 543 -19.21 -10.42 -8.74
N THR A 544 -20.17 -10.78 -9.57
CA THR A 544 -20.71 -9.88 -10.60
C THR A 544 -21.86 -9.03 -10.08
N ALA A 545 -22.67 -9.57 -9.16
CA ALA A 545 -23.78 -8.86 -8.55
C ALA A 545 -23.37 -8.21 -7.21
N LYS A 546 -23.74 -6.94 -7.06
CA LYS A 546 -23.61 -6.21 -5.80
C LYS A 546 -24.39 -6.88 -4.67
N ARG A 547 -23.92 -6.71 -3.44
CA ARG A 547 -24.62 -7.11 -2.22
C ARG A 547 -24.71 -5.96 -1.24
N ASP A 548 -25.60 -6.12 -0.27
CA ASP A 548 -25.66 -5.20 0.87
C ASP A 548 -24.48 -5.39 1.83
N TRP A 549 -24.13 -4.28 2.44
CA TRP A 549 -23.12 -4.20 3.49
C TRP A 549 -23.80 -4.41 4.84
N PRO A 550 -23.32 -5.34 5.68
CA PRO A 550 -23.89 -5.56 7.00
C PRO A 550 -23.76 -4.32 7.87
N ASP A 551 -24.54 -4.28 8.93
CA ASP A 551 -24.43 -3.25 9.93
C ASP A 551 -23.32 -3.64 10.91
N ILE A 552 -22.27 -2.83 11.04
CA ILE A 552 -21.11 -3.10 11.91
C ILE A 552 -20.89 -1.88 12.80
N HIS A 553 -21.10 -2.06 14.10
CA HIS A 553 -20.90 -1.01 15.09
C HIS A 553 -19.93 -1.49 16.17
N ALA A 554 -19.15 -0.58 16.71
CA ALA A 554 -18.42 -0.82 17.95
C ALA A 554 -19.44 -1.05 19.09
N PRO A 555 -19.31 -2.11 19.90
CA PRO A 555 -20.16 -2.30 21.07
C PRO A 555 -20.09 -1.10 22.01
N ALA A 556 -21.21 -0.81 22.69
CA ALA A 556 -21.29 0.30 23.64
C ALA A 556 -20.16 0.26 24.69
N SER A 557 -19.80 -0.93 25.16
CA SER A 557 -18.69 -1.12 26.10
C SER A 557 -17.33 -0.68 25.56
N LEU A 558 -17.05 -0.88 24.27
CA LEU A 558 -15.81 -0.39 23.64
C LEU A 558 -15.87 1.12 23.44
N THR A 559 -17.04 1.67 23.09
CA THR A 559 -17.19 3.11 22.95
C THR A 559 -17.08 3.85 24.29
N GLU A 560 -17.59 3.26 25.38
CA GLU A 560 -17.44 3.78 26.74
C GLU A 560 -15.99 3.68 27.22
N ALA A 561 -15.29 2.58 26.91
CA ALA A 561 -13.86 2.44 27.18
C ALA A 561 -13.04 3.47 26.40
N ALA A 562 -13.34 3.70 25.11
CA ALA A 562 -12.69 4.70 24.28
C ALA A 562 -13.02 6.14 24.67
N ALA A 563 -14.19 6.39 25.27
CA ALA A 563 -14.63 7.70 25.76
C ALA A 563 -14.17 8.01 27.19
N SER A 564 -13.62 7.02 27.91
CA SER A 564 -12.91 7.28 29.16
C SER A 564 -11.75 8.24 28.89
N PRO A 565 -11.45 9.18 29.81
CA PRO A 565 -10.44 10.21 29.56
C PRO A 565 -9.16 9.54 29.07
N ALA A 566 -8.55 10.12 28.03
CA ALA A 566 -7.32 9.63 27.41
C ALA A 566 -6.43 8.99 28.47
N ALA A 567 -5.96 7.76 28.22
CA ALA A 567 -5.00 7.11 29.09
C ALA A 567 -3.99 8.16 29.54
N ALA A 568 -3.76 8.26 30.86
CA ALA A 568 -2.93 9.32 31.41
C ALA A 568 -1.67 9.45 30.55
N LEU A 569 -1.38 10.68 30.09
CA LEU A 569 -0.21 10.95 29.25
C LEU A 569 0.98 10.17 29.83
N PRO A 570 1.84 9.57 28.98
CA PRO A 570 3.02 8.88 29.47
C PRO A 570 3.76 9.78 30.47
N SER A 571 4.30 9.16 31.52
CA SER A 571 5.05 9.89 32.52
C SER A 571 6.16 10.70 31.84
N ALA A 572 6.40 11.91 32.33
CA ALA A 572 7.26 12.89 31.67
C ALA A 572 8.71 12.39 31.49
N ASP A 573 9.14 11.39 32.27
CA ASP A 573 10.47 10.77 32.24
C ASP A 573 10.59 9.60 31.26
N VAL A 574 9.48 9.12 30.67
CA VAL A 574 9.51 8.03 29.70
C VAL A 574 10.20 8.52 28.41
N PRO A 575 11.20 7.77 27.89
CA PRO A 575 11.89 8.15 26.65
C PRO A 575 10.99 8.09 25.42
N LEU A 576 11.21 9.00 24.46
CA LEU A 576 10.56 8.97 23.15
C LEU A 576 11.21 7.92 22.25
N ASN A 577 10.38 7.22 21.48
CA ASN A 577 10.86 6.38 20.37
C ASN A 577 11.21 7.25 19.13
N ASP A 578 11.85 6.64 18.13
CA ASP A 578 12.35 7.36 16.96
C ASP A 578 11.23 7.94 16.08
N ASN A 579 10.11 7.24 15.94
CA ASN A 579 8.94 7.74 15.22
C ASN A 579 8.37 9.00 15.90
N GLN A 580 8.18 8.96 17.22
CA GLN A 580 7.70 10.09 18.01
C GLN A 580 8.63 11.31 17.87
N LYS A 581 9.94 11.12 18.03
CA LYS A 581 10.94 12.20 17.85
C LYS A 581 10.82 12.81 16.47
N ALA A 582 10.71 11.97 15.45
CA ALA A 582 10.63 12.44 14.09
C ALA A 582 9.36 13.24 13.80
N VAL A 583 8.19 12.75 14.22
CA VAL A 583 6.93 13.47 14.05
C VAL A 583 6.96 14.82 14.77
N LEU A 584 7.52 14.88 15.98
CA LEU A 584 7.69 16.12 16.73
C LEU A 584 8.61 17.13 16.03
N MET A 585 9.71 16.66 15.43
CA MET A 585 10.57 17.50 14.60
C MET A 585 9.86 17.92 13.29
N ALA A 586 8.99 17.08 12.73
CA ALA A 586 8.17 17.41 11.57
C ALA A 586 7.15 18.51 11.88
N CYS A 587 6.58 18.53 13.08
CA CYS A 587 5.80 19.67 13.57
C CYS A 587 6.58 20.98 13.46
N SER A 588 7.86 20.99 13.86
CA SER A 588 8.72 22.18 13.76
C SER A 588 8.99 22.55 12.30
N ALA A 589 9.21 21.57 11.42
CA ALA A 589 9.39 21.81 9.99
C ALA A 589 8.14 22.45 9.35
N LEU A 590 6.94 21.99 9.72
CA LEU A 590 5.67 22.56 9.28
C LEU A 590 5.49 24.01 9.73
N VAL A 591 5.77 24.29 11.02
CA VAL A 591 5.72 25.66 11.55
C VAL A 591 6.76 26.55 10.84
N ALA A 592 7.96 26.04 10.58
CA ALA A 592 9.01 26.75 9.85
C ALA A 592 8.75 26.85 8.34
N LYS A 593 7.80 26.09 7.79
CA LYS A 593 7.50 25.94 6.37
C LYS A 593 8.73 25.56 5.52
N ARG A 594 9.65 24.79 6.10
CA ARG A 594 10.84 24.26 5.42
C ARG A 594 11.39 23.02 6.13
N PRO A 595 12.14 22.15 5.45
CA PRO A 595 12.89 21.09 6.12
C PRO A 595 13.86 21.66 7.16
N LEU A 596 14.04 20.93 8.25
CA LEU A 596 15.11 21.20 9.21
C LEU A 596 16.46 20.79 8.61
N SER A 597 17.49 21.62 8.79
CA SER A 597 18.86 21.27 8.47
C SER A 597 19.37 20.14 9.38
N LEU A 598 20.45 19.45 8.98
CA LEU A 598 21.02 18.35 9.78
C LEU A 598 21.39 18.81 11.21
N SER A 599 21.95 20.00 11.36
CA SER A 599 22.30 20.56 12.67
C SER A 599 21.08 20.98 13.49
N GLU A 600 19.96 21.33 12.87
CA GLU A 600 18.68 21.54 13.56
C GLU A 600 18.08 20.23 14.03
N LYS A 601 18.09 19.19 13.20
CA LYS A 601 17.62 17.84 13.58
C LYS A 601 18.44 17.25 14.71
N GLN A 602 19.77 17.37 14.66
CA GLN A 602 20.65 16.92 15.74
C GLN A 602 20.34 17.62 17.06
N ARG A 603 20.24 18.96 17.05
CA ARG A 603 19.86 19.73 18.25
C ARG A 603 18.47 19.40 18.76
N ALA A 604 17.49 19.23 17.87
CA ALA A 604 16.15 18.80 18.27
C ALA A 604 16.18 17.40 18.86
N GLY A 605 16.97 16.48 18.28
CA GLY A 605 17.15 15.12 18.77
C GLY A 605 17.85 15.04 20.12
N GLU A 606 18.75 15.98 20.43
CA GLU A 606 19.35 16.15 21.75
C GLU A 606 18.34 16.69 22.78
N GLN A 607 17.38 17.51 22.37
CA GLN A 607 16.36 18.11 23.24
C GLN A 607 15.13 17.21 23.46
N LEU A 608 14.72 16.45 22.45
CA LEU A 608 13.56 15.57 22.49
C LEU A 608 13.98 14.18 23.00
N GLN A 609 14.22 14.06 24.31
CA GLN A 609 14.54 12.77 24.93
C GLN A 609 13.31 12.08 25.48
N THR A 610 12.38 12.84 26.07
CA THR A 610 11.30 12.31 26.90
C THR A 610 9.93 12.85 26.50
N HIS A 611 8.85 12.21 26.95
CA HIS A 611 7.49 12.73 26.76
C HIS A 611 7.29 14.11 27.42
N GLY A 612 8.02 14.43 28.51
CA GLY A 612 8.04 15.76 29.10
C GLY A 612 8.58 16.82 28.12
N ASP A 613 9.70 16.51 27.45
CA ASP A 613 10.29 17.39 26.44
C ASP A 613 9.30 17.62 25.29
N ALA A 614 8.64 16.55 24.84
CA ALA A 614 7.67 16.61 23.77
C ALA A 614 6.43 17.44 24.09
N GLN A 615 5.92 17.39 25.33
CA GLN A 615 4.80 18.23 25.77
C GLN A 615 5.16 19.71 25.69
N VAL A 616 6.35 20.08 26.18
CA VAL A 616 6.85 21.47 26.08
C VAL A 616 7.04 21.88 24.62
N TRP A 617 7.61 20.98 23.81
CA TRP A 617 7.83 21.20 22.38
C TRP A 617 6.52 21.45 21.63
N LEU A 618 5.54 20.57 21.79
CA LEU A 618 4.22 20.71 21.15
C LEU A 618 3.48 21.95 21.65
N ALA A 619 3.51 22.25 22.95
CA ALA A 619 2.87 23.45 23.47
C ALA A 619 3.39 24.74 22.82
N ALA A 620 4.69 24.79 22.49
CA ALA A 620 5.29 25.92 21.77
C ALA A 620 4.87 25.99 20.29
N LEU A 621 4.64 24.85 19.64
CA LEU A 621 4.32 24.77 18.20
C LEU A 621 2.82 24.85 17.92
N GLN A 622 1.98 24.38 18.84
CA GLN A 622 0.55 24.18 18.64
C GLN A 622 -0.22 25.43 18.17
N PRO A 623 0.08 26.67 18.63
CA PRO A 623 -0.56 27.88 18.10
C PRO A 623 -0.28 28.14 16.61
N HIS A 624 0.73 27.47 16.04
CA HIS A 624 1.21 27.67 14.67
C HIS A 624 0.92 26.47 13.75
N LEU A 625 0.62 25.30 14.31
CA LEU A 625 0.13 24.16 13.56
C LEU A 625 -1.32 24.46 13.14
N GLN A 626 -1.53 24.74 11.86
CA GLN A 626 -2.85 25.10 11.35
C GLN A 626 -3.84 23.96 11.59
N ARG A 627 -4.81 24.15 12.48
CA ARG A 627 -6.03 23.35 12.51
C ARG A 627 -7.00 23.99 11.53
N LYS A 628 -7.09 23.47 10.31
CA LYS A 628 -8.24 23.71 9.45
C LYS A 628 -9.20 22.55 9.59
#